data_AF-X0U985-F1
#
_entry.id   AF-X0U985-F1
#
_cell.length_a   1.000
_cell.length_b   1.000
_cell.length_c   1.000
_cell.angle_alpha   90.00
_cell.angle_beta   90.00
_cell.angle_gamma   90.00
#
_symmetry.space_group_name_H-M   'P 1'
#
loop_
_entity.id
_entity.type
_entity.pdbx_description
1 polymer ?
#
loop_
_entity_poly.entity_id
_entity_poly.type
_entity_poly.pdbx_seq_one_letter_code
_entity_poly.pdbx_strand_id
1 'polypeptide(L)'
;QGLEVKMCQSSEDGRETYILCRSQDRKAKEKAMHERFEQRIDAALEKIKAGCEKRKYKKETIDRRIGSIMAKNSRAAGLFEVEVKETDGRTAVSWSKKENWKAWATLNEGCYLLRTNVTDWSAEDLWHAYIQLTEAEAAFRIHKSDLKIRPVWHQKKDRVLAHILVCFLAYVLWKTLH
;
A
#
# COMPACT_ATOMS: atom_id res chain seq x y z
N GLN A 1 9.27 15.02 -14.84
CA GLN A 1 10.74 15.15 -14.89
C GLN A 1 11.29 14.54 -13.60
N GLY A 2 12.35 13.73 -13.66
CA GLY A 2 12.86 13.01 -12.47
C GLY A 2 12.67 11.48 -12.51
N LEU A 3 12.58 10.91 -13.71
CA LEU A 3 12.61 9.46 -13.92
C LEU A 3 14.02 9.07 -14.42
N GLU A 4 14.69 8.19 -13.70
CA GLU A 4 15.92 7.51 -14.17
C GLU A 4 15.54 6.08 -14.54
N VAL A 5 15.92 5.66 -15.75
CA VAL A 5 15.67 4.30 -16.25
C VAL A 5 16.96 3.64 -16.72
N LYS A 6 17.08 2.34 -16.41
CA LYS A 6 18.11 1.47 -16.96
C LYS A 6 17.46 0.18 -17.46
N MET A 7 17.76 -0.19 -18.68
CA MET A 7 17.25 -1.40 -19.32
C MET A 7 18.37 -2.44 -19.43
N CYS A 8 18.02 -3.70 -19.22
CA CYS A 8 18.93 -4.84 -19.41
C CYS A 8 18.15 -6.00 -20.05
N GLN A 9 18.74 -6.66 -21.04
CA GLN A 9 18.16 -7.86 -21.63
C GLN A 9 18.56 -9.11 -20.83
N SER A 10 17.66 -10.09 -20.77
CA SER A 10 17.93 -11.36 -20.11
C SER A 10 19.06 -12.14 -20.81
N SER A 11 20.01 -12.64 -20.01
CA SER A 11 21.16 -13.41 -20.49
C SER A 11 20.80 -14.81 -21.00
N GLU A 12 19.64 -15.35 -20.61
CA GLU A 12 19.32 -16.77 -20.88
C GLU A 12 18.65 -17.02 -22.23
N ASP A 13 18.00 -16.03 -22.86
CA ASP A 13 17.34 -16.23 -24.18
C ASP A 13 16.99 -14.92 -24.93
N GLY A 14 17.28 -13.72 -24.40
CA GLY A 14 16.90 -12.44 -25.02
C GLY A 14 15.39 -12.16 -25.13
N ARG A 15 14.54 -13.08 -24.65
CA ARG A 15 13.06 -12.98 -24.72
C ARG A 15 12.43 -12.10 -23.65
N GLU A 16 13.21 -11.74 -22.63
CA GLU A 16 12.75 -10.90 -21.53
C GLU A 16 13.66 -9.69 -21.36
N THR A 17 13.03 -8.56 -21.07
CA THR A 17 13.66 -7.29 -20.78
C THR A 17 13.37 -6.92 -19.33
N TYR A 18 14.42 -6.51 -18.62
CA TYR A 18 14.35 -5.99 -17.27
C TYR A 18 14.56 -4.48 -17.29
N ILE A 19 13.77 -3.76 -16.50
CA ILE A 19 13.83 -2.31 -16.40
C ILE A 19 13.93 -1.91 -14.95
N LEU A 20 15.01 -1.24 -14.59
CA LEU A 20 15.13 -0.54 -13.32
C LEU A 20 14.63 0.89 -13.52
N CYS A 21 13.56 1.26 -12.81
CA CYS A 21 12.98 2.59 -12.84
C CYS A 21 13.13 3.25 -11.46
N ARG A 22 13.62 4.49 -11.43
CA ARG A 22 13.65 5.34 -10.23
C ARG A 22 12.86 6.60 -10.50
N SER A 23 11.71 6.74 -9.87
CA SER A 23 10.81 7.89 -10.05
C SER A 23 10.78 8.75 -8.80
N GLN A 24 11.11 10.04 -8.96
CA GLN A 24 11.02 11.03 -7.88
C GLN A 24 9.58 11.21 -7.38
N ASP A 25 8.61 11.27 -8.30
CA ASP A 25 7.18 11.41 -7.93
C ASP A 25 6.70 10.21 -7.10
N ARG A 26 7.12 9.00 -7.49
CA ARG A 26 6.80 7.78 -6.74
C ARG A 26 7.50 7.75 -5.40
N LYS A 27 8.75 8.18 -5.33
CA LYS A 27 9.49 8.32 -4.08
C LYS A 27 8.76 9.25 -3.11
N ALA A 28 8.38 10.45 -3.55
CA ALA A 28 7.65 11.40 -2.72
C ALA A 28 6.29 10.84 -2.25
N LYS A 29 5.55 10.18 -3.15
CA LYS A 29 4.26 9.56 -2.83
C LYS A 29 4.38 8.43 -1.80
N GLU A 30 5.37 7.55 -1.97
CA GLU A 30 5.59 6.42 -1.07
C GLU A 30 6.13 6.86 0.28
N LYS A 31 7.02 7.84 0.30
CA LYS A 31 7.48 8.49 1.53
C LYS A 31 6.32 9.06 2.33
N ALA A 32 5.48 9.90 1.70
CA ALA A 32 4.30 10.47 2.35
C ALA A 32 3.32 9.38 2.84
N MET A 33 3.24 8.26 2.10
CA MET A 33 2.46 7.10 2.50
C MET A 33 3.04 6.46 3.77
N HIS A 34 4.34 6.14 3.79
CA HIS A 34 5.01 5.56 4.96
C HIS A 34 4.88 6.46 6.19
N GLU A 35 5.13 7.76 6.06
CA GLU A 35 4.97 8.74 7.15
C GLU A 35 3.55 8.73 7.73
N ARG A 36 2.52 8.70 6.86
CA ARG A 36 1.13 8.63 7.31
C ARG A 36 0.81 7.34 8.05
N PHE A 37 1.33 6.21 7.58
CA PHE A 37 1.13 4.91 8.23
C PHE A 37 1.89 4.81 9.55
N GLU A 38 3.12 5.36 9.61
CA GLU A 38 3.92 5.48 10.82
C GLU A 38 3.18 6.28 11.90
N GLN A 39 2.70 7.49 11.57
CA GLN A 39 1.94 8.34 12.49
C GLN A 39 0.68 7.63 13.03
N ARG A 40 -0.01 6.84 12.20
CA ARG A 40 -1.18 6.07 12.60
C ARG A 40 -0.83 4.96 13.57
N ILE A 41 0.30 4.27 13.36
CA ILE A 41 0.77 3.21 14.26
C ILE A 41 1.18 3.84 15.60
N ASP A 42 2.01 4.88 15.59
CA ASP A 42 2.44 5.58 16.81
C ASP A 42 1.23 6.04 17.64
N ALA A 43 0.30 6.76 17.02
CA ALA A 43 -0.90 7.24 17.72
C ALA A 43 -1.78 6.12 18.27
N ALA A 44 -1.80 4.95 17.62
CA ALA A 44 -2.56 3.80 18.08
C ALA A 44 -1.84 3.05 19.21
N LEU A 45 -0.50 2.92 19.15
CA LEU A 45 0.32 2.33 20.21
C LEU A 45 0.29 3.18 21.48
N GLU A 46 0.36 4.51 21.36
CA GLU A 46 0.19 5.43 22.50
C GLU A 46 -1.17 5.27 23.18
N LYS A 47 -2.24 5.14 22.40
CA LYS A 47 -3.58 4.88 22.95
C LYS A 47 -3.66 3.53 23.68
N ILE A 48 -2.98 2.50 23.15
CA ILE A 48 -2.92 1.19 23.81
C ILE A 48 -2.15 1.30 25.12
N LYS A 49 -0.98 1.94 25.12
CA LYS A 49 -0.14 2.14 26.30
C LYS A 49 -0.90 2.89 27.41
N ALA A 50 -1.49 4.05 27.08
CA ALA A 50 -2.31 4.81 28.03
C ALA A 50 -3.54 4.03 28.52
N GLY A 51 -4.08 3.12 27.70
CA GLY A 51 -5.14 2.20 28.11
C GLY A 51 -4.66 1.19 29.15
N CYS A 52 -3.50 0.58 28.91
CA CYS A 52 -2.88 -0.38 29.83
C CYS A 52 -2.50 0.21 31.19
N GLU A 53 -2.16 1.49 31.24
CA GLU A 53 -1.89 2.21 32.50
C GLU A 53 -3.16 2.38 33.34
N LYS A 54 -4.33 2.57 32.69
CA LYS A 54 -5.60 2.83 33.38
C LYS A 54 -6.30 1.57 33.87
N ARG A 55 -6.12 0.44 33.19
CA ARG A 55 -6.82 -0.82 33.50
C ARG A 55 -5.97 -2.03 33.17
N LYS A 56 -6.17 -3.11 33.93
CA LYS A 56 -5.56 -4.41 33.63
C LYS A 56 -6.14 -4.97 32.34
N TYR A 57 -5.26 -5.40 31.44
CA TYR A 57 -5.58 -6.17 30.25
C TYR A 57 -4.74 -7.44 30.27
N LYS A 58 -5.30 -8.53 29.75
CA LYS A 58 -4.54 -9.74 29.43
C LYS A 58 -3.64 -9.48 28.23
N LYS A 59 -2.43 -10.06 28.22
CA LYS A 59 -1.48 -9.91 27.12
C LYS A 59 -2.07 -10.26 25.76
N GLU A 60 -2.84 -11.35 25.64
CA GLU A 60 -3.36 -11.80 24.35
C GLU A 60 -4.33 -10.79 23.72
N THR A 61 -5.06 -10.05 24.55
CA THR A 61 -5.96 -9.00 24.08
C THR A 61 -5.17 -7.84 23.47
N ILE A 62 -4.04 -7.48 24.09
CA ILE A 62 -3.17 -6.41 23.63
C ILE A 62 -2.40 -6.85 22.38
N ASP A 63 -1.87 -8.08 22.35
CA ASP A 63 -1.22 -8.65 21.17
C ASP A 63 -2.16 -8.65 19.95
N ARG A 64 -3.41 -9.08 20.13
CA ARG A 64 -4.40 -9.08 19.03
C ARG A 64 -4.71 -7.67 18.53
N ARG A 65 -4.77 -6.68 19.43
CA ARG A 65 -4.98 -5.27 19.06
C ARG A 65 -3.80 -4.72 18.28
N ILE A 66 -2.58 -4.95 18.76
CA ILE A 66 -1.34 -4.55 18.08
C ILE A 66 -1.28 -5.22 16.70
N GLY A 67 -1.49 -6.53 16.63
CA GLY A 67 -1.53 -7.28 15.36
C GLY A 67 -2.55 -6.70 14.38
N SER A 68 -3.75 -6.34 14.84
CA SER A 68 -4.75 -5.69 13.97
C SER A 68 -4.32 -4.30 13.49
N ILE A 69 -3.63 -3.52 14.32
CA ILE A 69 -3.10 -2.20 13.93
C ILE A 69 -1.99 -2.37 12.89
N MET A 70 -1.06 -3.30 13.12
CA MET A 70 0.03 -3.60 12.19
C MET A 70 -0.50 -4.09 10.85
N ALA A 71 -1.50 -4.98 10.85
CA ALA A 71 -2.11 -5.49 9.61
C ALA A 71 -2.78 -4.37 8.79
N LYS A 72 -3.48 -3.45 9.44
CA LYS A 72 -4.13 -2.29 8.77
C LYS A 72 -3.12 -1.26 8.26
N ASN A 73 -1.92 -1.23 8.82
CA ASN A 73 -0.87 -0.27 8.50
C ASN A 73 0.41 -0.98 8.02
N SER A 74 0.23 -2.09 7.27
CA SER A 74 1.30 -3.03 6.91
C SER A 74 2.51 -2.40 6.24
N ARG A 75 2.29 -1.29 5.51
CA ARG A 75 3.34 -0.55 4.79
C ARG A 75 4.40 0.08 5.70
N ALA A 76 4.06 0.42 6.94
CA ALA A 76 5.02 0.93 7.93
C ALA A 76 5.18 -0.02 9.11
N ALA A 77 4.46 -1.15 9.16
CA ALA A 77 4.51 -2.07 10.30
C ALA A 77 5.91 -2.62 10.58
N GLY A 78 6.70 -2.89 9.52
CA GLY A 78 8.08 -3.38 9.66
C GLY A 78 9.04 -2.41 10.33
N LEU A 79 8.70 -1.12 10.41
CA LEU A 79 9.46 -0.11 11.15
C LEU A 79 9.40 -0.35 12.66
N PHE A 80 8.33 -0.95 13.17
CA PHE A 80 8.06 -1.03 14.60
C PHE A 80 8.48 -2.37 15.19
N GLU A 81 9.25 -2.32 16.26
CA GLU A 81 9.44 -3.45 17.17
C GLU A 81 8.61 -3.20 18.41
N VAL A 82 7.55 -4.00 18.60
CA VAL A 82 6.65 -3.83 19.74
C VAL A 82 6.83 -4.98 20.71
N GLU A 83 7.11 -4.65 21.97
CA GLU A 83 7.25 -5.58 23.06
C GLU A 83 6.07 -5.43 24.02
N VAL A 84 5.47 -6.57 24.38
CA VAL A 84 4.35 -6.64 25.31
C VAL A 84 4.76 -7.54 26.47
N LYS A 85 4.85 -6.97 27.67
CA LYS A 85 5.19 -7.70 28.90
C LYS A 85 3.97 -7.78 29.80
N GLU A 86 3.78 -8.91 30.46
CA GLU A 86 2.76 -9.06 31.50
C GLU A 86 3.42 -9.39 32.83
N THR A 87 3.18 -8.56 33.84
CA THR A 87 3.68 -8.75 35.20
C THR A 87 2.52 -8.53 36.17
N ASP A 88 2.24 -9.53 37.02
CA ASP A 88 1.16 -9.46 38.04
C ASP A 88 -0.23 -9.07 37.46
N GLY A 89 -0.54 -9.63 36.28
CA GLY A 89 -1.78 -9.36 35.54
C GLY A 89 -1.90 -7.94 34.98
N ARG A 90 -0.82 -7.15 35.00
CA ARG A 90 -0.71 -5.87 34.30
C ARG A 90 0.14 -6.04 33.05
N THR A 91 -0.45 -5.69 31.91
CA THR A 91 0.26 -5.65 30.64
C THR A 91 0.91 -4.27 30.45
N ALA A 92 2.18 -4.23 30.11
CA ALA A 92 2.91 -3.04 29.69
C ALA A 92 3.32 -3.18 28.21
N VAL A 93 3.24 -2.08 27.46
CA VAL A 93 3.60 -2.03 26.04
C VAL A 93 4.69 -1.00 25.84
N SER A 94 5.75 -1.41 25.16
CA SER A 94 6.85 -0.56 24.72
C SER A 94 7.18 -0.85 23.27
N TRP A 95 7.69 0.15 22.54
CA TRP A 95 8.11 -0.05 21.16
C TRP A 95 9.34 0.79 20.81
N SER A 96 10.06 0.33 19.80
CA SER A 96 11.17 1.06 19.18
C SER A 96 11.00 1.08 17.67
N LYS A 97 11.72 1.99 17.01
CA LYS A 97 11.77 2.09 15.55
C LYS A 97 13.08 1.49 15.03
N LYS A 98 12.99 0.59 14.06
CA LYS A 98 14.12 -0.07 13.42
C LYS A 98 14.76 0.87 12.40
N GLU A 99 15.88 1.48 12.75
CA GLU A 99 16.57 2.44 11.86
C GLU A 99 16.99 1.79 10.54
N ASN A 100 17.41 0.52 10.57
CA ASN A 100 17.74 -0.25 9.36
C ASN A 100 16.55 -0.35 8.39
N TRP A 101 15.33 -0.50 8.92
CA TRP A 101 14.12 -0.54 8.08
C TRP A 101 13.89 0.81 7.42
N LYS A 102 14.07 1.90 8.18
CA LYS A 102 13.90 3.28 7.67
C LYS A 102 14.92 3.62 6.57
N ALA A 103 16.18 3.25 6.78
CA ALA A 103 17.24 3.42 5.79
C ALA A 103 16.94 2.61 4.51
N TRP A 104 16.53 1.34 4.67
CA TRP A 104 16.14 0.50 3.55
C TRP A 104 14.92 1.07 2.80
N ALA A 105 13.87 1.50 3.51
CA ALA A 105 12.67 2.07 2.91
C ALA A 105 13.02 3.33 2.09
N THR A 106 13.82 4.24 2.65
CA THR A 106 14.25 5.47 1.98
C THR A 106 15.02 5.20 0.67
N LEU A 107 15.79 4.12 0.61
CA LEU A 107 16.53 3.70 -0.59
C LEU A 107 15.63 3.02 -1.64
N ASN A 108 14.60 2.31 -1.20
CA ASN A 108 13.70 1.56 -2.08
C ASN A 108 12.51 2.38 -2.58
N GLU A 109 12.12 3.44 -1.87
CA GLU A 109 11.02 4.32 -2.28
C GLU A 109 11.24 4.86 -3.70
N GLY A 110 10.23 4.64 -4.56
CA GLY A 110 10.26 5.03 -5.96
C GLY A 110 11.16 4.18 -6.86
N CYS A 111 11.77 3.11 -6.33
CA CYS A 111 12.58 2.16 -7.08
C CYS A 111 11.75 0.93 -7.49
N TYR A 112 11.73 0.62 -8.79
CA TYR A 112 10.98 -0.50 -9.35
C TYR A 112 11.86 -1.32 -10.27
N LEU A 113 11.70 -2.64 -10.20
CA LEU A 113 12.26 -3.57 -11.17
C LEU A 113 11.10 -4.21 -11.92
N LEU A 114 10.98 -3.88 -13.21
CA LEU A 114 9.95 -4.40 -14.09
C LEU A 114 10.54 -5.52 -14.95
N ARG A 115 9.76 -6.58 -15.17
CA ARG A 115 10.07 -7.65 -16.11
C ARG A 115 9.00 -7.68 -17.18
N THR A 116 9.41 -7.66 -18.44
CA THR A 116 8.51 -7.65 -19.59
C THR A 116 9.03 -8.55 -20.71
N ASN A 117 8.11 -9.09 -21.51
CA ASN A 117 8.41 -9.79 -22.77
C ASN A 117 8.33 -8.85 -24.00
N VAL A 118 8.03 -7.57 -23.78
CA VAL A 118 8.03 -6.54 -24.83
C VAL A 118 9.46 -6.06 -25.03
N THR A 119 9.97 -6.17 -26.26
CA THR A 119 11.38 -5.92 -26.59
C THR A 119 11.60 -4.70 -27.47
N ASP A 120 10.54 -4.17 -28.06
CA ASP A 120 10.54 -3.12 -29.08
C ASP A 120 10.15 -1.73 -28.54
N TRP A 121 9.90 -1.61 -27.23
CA TRP A 121 9.50 -0.36 -26.58
C TRP A 121 10.66 0.30 -25.83
N SER A 122 10.62 1.62 -25.71
CA SER A 122 11.58 2.35 -24.87
C SER A 122 11.34 2.06 -23.38
N ALA A 123 12.36 2.32 -22.54
CA ALA A 123 12.24 2.15 -21.10
C ALA A 123 11.18 3.10 -20.51
N GLU A 124 11.07 4.29 -21.08
CA GLU A 124 10.08 5.32 -20.73
C GLU A 124 8.66 4.86 -21.07
N ASP A 125 8.43 4.31 -22.26
CA ASP A 125 7.11 3.82 -22.67
C ASP A 125 6.65 2.66 -21.78
N LEU A 126 7.56 1.73 -21.47
CA LEU A 126 7.28 0.61 -20.58
C LEU A 126 6.96 1.09 -19.15
N TRP A 127 7.67 2.10 -18.66
CA TRP A 127 7.35 2.74 -17.38
C TRP A 127 5.98 3.43 -17.42
N HIS A 128 5.67 4.17 -18.47
CA HIS A 128 4.37 4.83 -18.64
C HIS A 128 3.22 3.81 -18.65
N ALA A 129 3.37 2.71 -19.39
CA ALA A 129 2.38 1.64 -19.42
C ALA A 129 2.21 0.97 -18.04
N TYR A 130 3.30 0.72 -17.32
CA TYR A 130 3.24 0.19 -15.95
C TYR A 130 2.50 1.11 -14.98
N ILE A 131 2.74 2.42 -15.08
CA ILE A 131 2.03 3.41 -14.26
C ILE A 131 0.54 3.45 -14.61
N GLN A 132 0.18 3.43 -15.89
CA GLN A 132 -1.22 3.35 -16.31
C GLN A 132 -1.93 2.09 -15.79
N LEU A 133 -1.24 0.94 -15.77
CA LEU A 133 -1.77 -0.28 -15.18
C LEU A 133 -2.10 -0.08 -13.69
N THR A 134 -1.21 0.57 -12.94
CA THR A 134 -1.45 0.89 -11.53
C THR A 134 -2.68 1.78 -11.34
N GLU A 135 -2.91 2.74 -12.25
CA GLU A 135 -4.10 3.59 -12.24
C GLU A 135 -5.37 2.82 -12.55
N ALA A 136 -5.34 1.91 -13.52
CA ALA A 136 -6.45 1.03 -13.84
C ALA A 136 -6.82 0.12 -12.65
N GLU A 137 -5.83 -0.46 -11.96
CA GLU A 137 -6.07 -1.25 -10.74
C GLU A 137 -6.70 -0.42 -9.62
N ALA A 138 -6.26 0.84 -9.45
CA ALA A 138 -6.86 1.75 -8.49
C ALA A 138 -8.33 2.02 -8.84
N ALA A 139 -8.64 2.25 -10.12
CA ALA A 139 -10.00 2.42 -10.61
C ALA A 139 -10.87 1.19 -10.28
N PHE A 140 -10.40 -0.02 -10.59
CA PHE A 140 -11.13 -1.24 -10.29
C PHE A 140 -11.35 -1.46 -8.79
N ARG A 141 -10.39 -1.05 -7.96
CA ARG A 141 -10.53 -1.11 -6.50
C ARG A 141 -11.66 -0.21 -6.02
N ILE A 142 -11.67 1.06 -6.43
CA ILE A 142 -12.72 2.04 -6.08
C ILE A 142 -14.09 1.56 -6.55
N HIS A 143 -14.17 1.02 -7.76
CA HIS A 143 -15.42 0.44 -8.27
C HIS A 143 -15.96 -0.67 -7.35
N LYS A 144 -15.08 -1.48 -6.77
CA LYS A 144 -15.46 -2.59 -5.89
C LYS A 144 -15.74 -2.14 -4.45
N SER A 145 -14.92 -1.24 -3.89
CA SER A 145 -15.03 -0.81 -2.49
C SER A 145 -16.07 0.28 -2.28
N ASP A 146 -15.90 1.40 -2.97
CA ASP A 146 -16.63 2.64 -2.70
C ASP A 146 -17.92 2.68 -3.50
N LEU A 147 -17.83 2.35 -4.80
CA LEU A 147 -18.98 2.34 -5.71
C LEU A 147 -19.77 1.04 -5.66
N LYS A 148 -19.26 0.03 -4.93
CA LYS A 148 -19.90 -1.26 -4.68
C LYS A 148 -20.55 -1.86 -5.93
N ILE A 149 -19.81 -1.90 -7.04
CA ILE A 149 -20.24 -2.55 -8.27
C ILE A 149 -20.57 -4.04 -8.06
N ARG A 150 -20.18 -4.61 -6.91
CA ARG A 150 -20.62 -5.92 -6.43
C ARG A 150 -21.08 -5.82 -4.98
N PRO A 151 -22.10 -6.60 -4.59
CA PRO A 151 -22.87 -7.55 -5.42
C PRO A 151 -23.90 -6.88 -6.34
N VAL A 152 -24.05 -7.40 -7.57
CA VAL A 152 -25.09 -6.97 -8.53
C VAL A 152 -26.35 -7.81 -8.32
N TRP A 153 -27.40 -7.23 -7.73
CA TRP A 153 -28.68 -7.93 -7.49
C TRP A 153 -29.67 -7.82 -8.66
N HIS A 154 -29.26 -7.22 -9.77
CA HIS A 154 -30.09 -7.01 -10.95
C HIS A 154 -30.19 -8.31 -11.77
N GLN A 155 -31.41 -8.76 -12.04
CA GLN A 155 -31.66 -10.00 -12.80
C GLN A 155 -31.78 -9.77 -14.32
N LYS A 156 -32.18 -8.56 -14.74
CA LYS A 156 -32.32 -8.21 -16.15
C LYS A 156 -31.00 -7.65 -16.69
N LYS A 157 -30.57 -8.13 -17.87
CA LYS A 157 -29.34 -7.70 -18.55
C LYS A 157 -29.21 -6.18 -18.62
N ASP A 158 -30.26 -5.48 -19.06
CA ASP A 158 -30.21 -4.02 -19.23
C ASP A 158 -30.02 -3.29 -17.89
N ARG A 159 -30.55 -3.84 -16.80
CA ARG A 159 -30.39 -3.27 -15.45
C ARG A 159 -28.98 -3.50 -14.92
N VAL A 160 -28.37 -4.64 -15.23
CA VAL A 160 -26.95 -4.90 -14.93
C VAL A 160 -26.06 -3.90 -15.69
N LEU A 161 -26.31 -3.71 -16.98
CA LEU A 161 -25.56 -2.75 -17.81
C LEU A 161 -25.73 -1.31 -17.31
N ALA A 162 -26.95 -0.90 -16.97
CA ALA A 162 -27.22 0.42 -16.40
C ALA A 162 -26.48 0.64 -15.08
N HIS A 163 -26.44 -0.37 -14.19
CA HIS A 163 -25.69 -0.28 -12.93
C HIS A 163 -24.19 -0.11 -13.17
N ILE A 164 -23.60 -0.90 -14.08
CA ILE A 164 -22.18 -0.77 -14.45
C ILE A 164 -21.90 0.63 -15.00
N LEU A 165 -22.76 1.15 -15.89
CA LEU A 165 -22.63 2.49 -16.45
C LEU A 165 -22.67 3.58 -15.36
N VAL A 166 -23.62 3.49 -14.42
CA VAL A 166 -23.73 4.46 -13.31
C VAL A 166 -22.48 4.42 -12.43
N CYS A 167 -21.97 3.23 -12.07
CA CYS A 167 -20.71 3.11 -11.35
C CYS A 167 -19.54 3.71 -12.13
N PHE A 168 -19.45 3.46 -13.44
CA PHE A 168 -18.41 4.04 -14.28
C PHE A 168 -18.48 5.58 -14.31
N LEU A 169 -19.66 6.17 -14.52
CA LEU A 169 -19.85 7.62 -14.50
C LEU A 169 -19.51 8.23 -13.14
N ALA A 170 -19.90 7.57 -12.05
CA ALA A 170 -19.54 8.00 -10.70
C ALA A 170 -18.02 7.99 -10.48
N TYR A 171 -17.31 6.99 -11.00
CA TYR A 171 -15.85 6.97 -10.96
C TYR A 171 -15.23 8.11 -11.77
N VAL A 172 -15.72 8.37 -13.00
CA VAL A 172 -15.24 9.48 -13.83
C VAL A 172 -15.38 10.81 -13.09
N LEU A 173 -16.56 11.08 -12.52
CA LEU A 173 -16.82 12.29 -11.73
C LEU A 173 -15.86 12.38 -10.53
N TRP A 174 -15.67 11.29 -9.79
CA TRP A 174 -14.75 11.24 -8.66
C TRP A 174 -13.32 11.57 -9.08
N LYS A 175 -12.85 11.00 -10.19
CA LYS A 175 -11.49 11.18 -10.72
C LYS A 175 -11.25 12.58 -11.30
N THR A 176 -12.29 13.26 -11.79
CA THR A 176 -12.17 14.63 -12.33
C THR A 176 -12.28 15.71 -11.27
N LEU A 177 -12.97 15.44 -10.15
CA LEU A 177 -13.26 16.42 -9.10
C LEU A 177 -12.32 16.33 -7.89
N HIS A 178 -11.51 15.26 -7.78
CA HIS A 178 -10.51 15.04 -6.71
C HIS A 178 -9.13 14.79 -7.30
#